data_AF-A0AA86P5Q0-F1
#
_entry.id   AF-A0AA86P5Q0-F1
#
_cell.length_a   1.000
_cell.length_b   1.000
_cell.length_c   1.000
_cell.angle_alpha   90.00
_cell.angle_beta   90.00
_cell.angle_gamma   90.00
#
_symmetry.space_group_name_H-M   'P 1'
#
loop_
_entity.id
_entity.type
_entity.pdbx_description
1 polymer ?
#
loop_
_entity_poly.entity_id
_entity_poly.type
_entity_poly.pdbx_seq_one_letter_code
_entity_poly.pdbx_strand_id
1 'polypeptide(L)' 'MFYSAGIFSHQFGDYIGDFRGEVMGWGTENGIKYWKLKMSFGEEWGENGYLRIAQSDIMTKFWEFSL' A
#
# COMPACT_ATOMS: atom_id res chain seq x y z
N MET A 1 5.17 -1.74 -12.72
CA MET A 1 4.45 -1.46 -11.45
C MET A 1 2.98 -1.24 -11.79
N PHE A 2 2.13 -2.26 -11.64
CA PHE A 2 0.78 -2.29 -12.24
C PHE A 2 -0.33 -2.21 -11.19
N TYR A 3 -0.28 -1.23 -10.29
CA TYR A 3 -1.43 -0.90 -9.44
C TYR A 3 -2.25 0.19 -10.14
N SER A 4 -3.53 -0.07 -10.37
CA SER A 4 -4.47 0.89 -10.94
C SER A 4 -5.58 1.26 -9.95
N ALA A 5 -6.12 0.29 -9.21
CA ALA A 5 -7.17 0.53 -8.21
C ALA A 5 -7.31 -0.62 -7.21
N GLY A 6 -8.09 -0.37 -6.15
CA GLY A 6 -8.50 -1.38 -5.17
C GLY A 6 -7.56 -1.48 -3.96
N ILE A 7 -7.81 -2.44 -3.07
CA ILE A 7 -6.93 -2.68 -1.93
C ILE A 7 -5.83 -3.63 -2.39
N PHE A 8 -4.61 -3.09 -2.54
CA PHE A 8 -3.43 -3.89 -2.80
C PHE A 8 -3.18 -4.86 -1.64
N SER A 9 -2.98 -6.12 -1.99
CA SER A 9 -2.44 -7.12 -1.09
C SER A 9 -1.33 -7.90 -1.78
N HIS A 10 -0.19 -8.00 -1.12
CA HIS A 10 0.96 -8.72 -1.64
C HIS A 10 0.72 -10.22 -1.54
N GLN A 11 0.45 -10.87 -2.69
CA GLN A 11 0.29 -12.32 -2.75
C GLN A 11 1.57 -13.04 -3.15
N PHE A 12 2.33 -12.46 -4.09
CA PHE A 12 3.58 -13.01 -4.64
C PHE A 12 4.37 -11.90 -5.35
N GLY A 13 5.69 -12.08 -5.47
CA GLY A 13 6.59 -11.16 -6.20
C GLY A 13 7.86 -10.83 -5.42
N ASP A 14 8.94 -10.52 -6.14
CA ASP A 14 10.21 -10.17 -5.52
C ASP A 14 10.17 -8.78 -4.89
N TYR A 15 11.03 -8.54 -3.89
CA TYR A 15 11.27 -7.21 -3.37
C TYR A 15 11.96 -6.36 -4.46
N ILE A 16 11.27 -5.30 -4.89
CA ILE A 16 11.69 -4.45 -6.01
C ILE A 16 12.17 -3.05 -5.56
N GLY A 17 12.38 -2.85 -4.26
CA GLY A 17 12.92 -1.62 -3.69
C GLY A 17 12.00 -0.93 -2.68
N ASP A 18 12.53 0.13 -2.07
CA ASP A 18 11.81 0.98 -1.13
C ASP A 18 11.08 2.10 -1.85
N PHE A 19 9.81 2.30 -1.49
CA PHE A 19 9.00 3.41 -1.96
C PHE A 19 8.65 4.30 -0.78
N ARG A 20 8.74 5.62 -0.97
CA ARG A 20 8.31 6.58 0.04
C ARG A 20 6.87 6.99 -0.24
N GLY A 21 6.00 6.68 0.70
CA GLY A 21 4.61 7.13 0.69
C GLY A 21 4.28 7.82 2.01
N GLU A 22 3.38 8.79 1.95
CA GLU A 22 2.84 9.45 3.14
C GLU A 22 1.51 8.81 3.54
N VAL A 23 1.33 8.48 4.82
CA VAL A 23 0.06 7.94 5.32
C VAL A 23 -0.97 9.07 5.40
N MET A 24 -1.99 8.99 4.56
CA MET A 24 -3.08 9.97 4.51
C MET A 24 -4.28 9.56 5.36
N GLY A 25 -4.35 8.28 5.75
CA GLY A 25 -5.42 7.75 6.60
C GLY A 25 -5.60 6.25 6.45
N TRP A 26 -6.71 5.76 6.98
CA TRP A 26 -7.10 4.35 6.94
C TRP A 26 -8.60 4.22 6.69
N GLY A 27 -9.05 3.01 6.36
CA GLY A 27 -10.46 2.74 6.16
C GLY A 27 -10.78 1.25 6.17
N THR A 28 -12.03 0.93 5.86
CA THR A 28 -12.49 -0.45 5.70
C THR A 28 -13.45 -0.51 4.52
N GLU A 29 -13.20 -1.44 3.60
CA GLU A 29 -14.05 -1.69 2.44
C GLU A 29 -14.26 -3.20 2.33
N ASN A 30 -15.53 -3.64 2.20
CA ASN A 30 -15.88 -5.07 2.12
C ASN A 30 -15.28 -5.95 3.23
N GLY A 31 -15.15 -5.41 4.44
CA GLY A 31 -14.55 -6.10 5.59
C GLY A 31 -13.02 -6.09 5.63
N ILE A 32 -12.35 -5.51 4.63
CA ILE A 32 -10.89 -5.44 4.55
C ILE A 32 -10.43 -4.07 5.06
N LYS A 33 -9.58 -4.07 6.10
CA LYS A 33 -8.94 -2.85 6.62
C LYS A 33 -7.75 -2.47 5.73
N TYR A 34 -7.63 -1.20 5.39
CA TYR A 34 -6.53 -0.69 4.56
C TYR A 34 -5.92 0.61 5.11
N TRP A 35 -4.67 0.87 4.72
CA TRP A 35 -4.01 2.17 4.80
C TRP A 35 -4.09 2.86 3.44
N LYS A 36 -4.36 4.17 3.43
CA LYS A 36 -4.29 5.00 2.24
C LYS A 36 -2.99 5.79 2.27
N LEU A 37 -2.16 5.58 1.26
CA LEU A 37 -0.86 6.20 1.08
C LEU A 37 -0.89 7.16 -0.11
N LYS A 38 -0.32 8.34 0.03
CA LYS A 38 0.02 9.21 -1.10
C LYS A 38 1.41 8.84 -1.60
N MET A 39 1.51 8.48 -2.87
CA MET A 39 2.77 8.08 -3.51
C MET A 39 3.37 9.26 -4.28
N SER A 40 4.69 9.25 -4.45
CA SER A 40 5.41 10.26 -5.23
C SER A 40 5.50 9.94 -6.73
N PHE A 41 4.58 9.11 -7.25
CA PHE A 41 4.60 8.61 -8.63
C PHE A 41 3.74 9.42 -9.61
N GLY A 42 3.26 10.60 -9.20
CA GLY A 42 2.34 11.41 -10.00
C GLY A 42 0.88 10.98 -9.83
N GLU A 43 -0.03 11.82 -10.31
CA GLU A 43 -1.48 11.58 -10.21
C GLU A 43 -1.97 10.54 -11.22
N GLU A 44 -1.21 10.30 -12.29
CA GLU A 44 -1.51 9.29 -13.31
C GLU A 44 -1.40 7.84 -12.81
N TRP A 45 -0.81 7.63 -11.64
CA TRP A 45 -0.53 6.31 -11.09
C TRP A 45 -1.55 5.89 -10.02
N GLY A 46 -2.00 4.64 -10.05
CA GLY A 46 -2.94 4.12 -9.05
C GLY A 46 -4.24 4.90 -9.02
N GLU A 47 -4.73 5.21 -7.82
CA GLU A 47 -6.01 5.89 -7.61
C GLU A 47 -5.82 7.40 -7.49
N ASN A 48 -5.39 8.05 -8.57
CA ASN A 48 -4.99 9.47 -8.60
C ASN A 48 -3.74 9.77 -7.75
N GLY A 49 -2.71 8.94 -7.84
CA GLY A 49 -1.47 9.04 -7.05
C GLY A 49 -1.55 8.40 -5.67
N TYR A 50 -2.66 7.74 -5.35
CA TYR A 50 -2.85 7.06 -4.07
C TYR A 50 -2.76 5.54 -4.21
N LEU A 51 -2.27 4.91 -3.15
CA LEU A 51 -2.24 3.48 -2.95
C LEU A 51 -3.10 3.14 -1.74
N ARG A 52 -4.05 2.20 -1.88
CA ARG A 52 -4.66 1.53 -0.75
C ARG A 52 -4.00 0.17 -0.57
N ILE A 53 -3.47 -0.11 0.61
CA ILE A 53 -2.80 -1.37 0.94
C ILE A 53 -3.43 -2.00 2.19
N ALA A 54 -3.63 -3.32 2.15
CA ALA A 54 -4.18 -4.07 3.28
C ALA A 54 -3.31 -3.88 4.53
N GLN A 55 -3.93 -3.61 5.68
CA GLN A 55 -3.18 -3.41 6.92
C GLN A 55 -2.40 -4.67 7.32
N SER A 56 -2.93 -5.86 7.00
CA SER A 56 -2.26 -7.14 7.20
C SER A 56 -0.84 -7.16 6.63
N ASP A 57 -0.64 -6.51 5.49
CA ASP A 57 0.60 -6.63 4.73
C ASP A 57 1.65 -5.64 5.21
N ILE A 58 1.22 -4.50 5.77
CA ILE A 58 2.10 -3.56 6.47
C ILE A 58 2.55 -4.15 7.81
N MET A 59 1.63 -4.78 8.56
CA MET A 59 1.98 -5.35 9.87
C MET A 59 3.04 -6.44 9.75
N THR A 60 2.94 -7.32 8.75
CA THR A 60 3.94 -8.39 8.53
C THR A 60 5.36 -7.84 8.34
N LYS A 61 5.52 -6.69 7.66
CA LYS A 61 6.84 -6.10 7.43
C LYS A 61 7.34 -5.23 8.58
N PHE A 62 6.47 -4.55 9.32
CA PHE A 62 6.90 -3.68 10.42
C PHE A 62 7.53 -4.46 11.60
N TRP A 63 7.09 -5.70 11.81
CA TRP A 63 7.67 -6.59 12.82
C TRP A 63 9.03 -7.18 12.41
N GLU A 64 9.28 -7.38 11.12
CA GLU A 64 10.57 -7.88 10.61
C GLU A 64 11.70 -6.83 10.71
N PHE A 65 11.37 -5.53 10.72
CA PHE A 65 12.34 -4.43 10.85
C PHE A 65 12.54 -3.92 12.30
N SER A 66 11.87 -4.52 13.29
CA SER A 66 12.01 -4.16 14.72
C SER A 66 12.86 -5.17 15.53
N LEU A 67 13.53 -6.11 14.86
CA LEU A 67 14.55 -7.02 15.42
C LEU A 67 15.88 -6.83 14.68
#